data_AF-A0A7J4KRM1-F1
#
_entry.id   AF-A0A7J4KRM1-F1
#
_cell.length_a   1.000
_cell.length_b   1.000
_cell.length_c   1.000
_cell.angle_alpha   90.00
_cell.angle_beta   90.00
_cell.angle_gamma   90.00
#
_symmetry.space_group_name_H-M   'P 1'
#
loop_
_entity.id
_entity.type
_entity.pdbx_description
1 polymer ?
#
loop_
_entity_poly.entity_id
_entity_poly.type
_entity_poly.pdbx_seq_one_letter_code
_entity_poly.pdbx_strand_id
1 'polypeptide(L)'
;MDNKKAVLGQYFTKKEVASNLVSLLKQYAHYSNDIKVLEPSFGKGSFIEVLKENGLNNVKGCEIDPELTTQPSDFFELPLAQKFDLIIGNPPFTKYNVKDSYYYPARYSAGEIKSTHYIIGELRKKAKMQVENAFILKSMQHLSNETSSIAFILPISFFIKNKNKEVKKALLRRFHTIVVYQNDRVWFDEPIPCCFAIFTNSPEFHNKIVILFEDGKKVKEIIDISEVYSEIIPRSFLYKKNVKLSGESLSKFLKPKPLKYHKSYSENNISGSNILERTKIPIDAVSEDYKLAVVRVGNGSVGKAGLVNIKKDVLNDMFYVFDFESPYDGDRNLKEVLCKFLNENREYLLNITFRVGSKSIKKSDVLDFRVTLHSTGKQVYAGL
;
A
#
# COMPACT_ATOMS: atom_id res chain seq x y z
N MET A 1 -3.35 -21.18 14.11
CA MET A 1 -4.54 -20.52 13.51
C MET A 1 -4.15 -19.37 12.59
N ASP A 2 -3.13 -18.57 12.91
CA ASP A 2 -2.69 -17.39 12.11
C ASP A 2 -2.29 -17.65 10.65
N ASN A 3 -1.85 -18.88 10.31
CA ASN A 3 -1.45 -19.20 8.94
C ASN A 3 -2.66 -19.40 7.99
N LYS A 4 -3.80 -19.93 8.48
CA LYS A 4 -4.98 -20.20 7.62
C LYS A 4 -5.55 -18.90 7.06
N LYS A 5 -5.66 -17.86 7.90
CA LYS A 5 -6.20 -16.56 7.48
C LYS A 5 -5.34 -15.87 6.42
N ALA A 6 -4.01 -15.85 6.59
CA ALA A 6 -3.09 -15.30 5.60
C ALA A 6 -3.06 -16.10 4.30
N VAL A 7 -3.21 -17.42 4.38
CA VAL A 7 -3.30 -18.31 3.22
C VAL A 7 -4.57 -18.04 2.41
N LEU A 8 -5.72 -18.00 3.09
CA LEU A 8 -7.03 -17.81 2.47
C LEU A 8 -7.31 -16.33 2.10
N GLY A 9 -6.67 -15.38 2.78
CA GLY A 9 -6.87 -13.95 2.58
C GLY A 9 -8.21 -13.44 3.10
N GLN A 10 -8.84 -14.13 4.05
CA GLN A 10 -10.18 -13.81 4.56
C GLN A 10 -10.11 -12.73 5.64
N TYR A 11 -10.62 -11.54 5.35
CA TYR A 11 -10.73 -10.44 6.30
C TYR A 11 -12.18 -9.98 6.36
N PHE A 12 -12.86 -10.21 7.48
CA PHE A 12 -14.29 -9.95 7.59
C PHE A 12 -14.56 -8.46 7.86
N THR A 13 -15.32 -7.85 6.95
CA THR A 13 -15.72 -6.45 7.02
C THR A 13 -16.75 -6.24 8.14
N LYS A 14 -16.55 -5.25 9.00
CA LYS A 14 -17.58 -4.82 9.96
C LYS A 14 -18.75 -4.16 9.22
N LYS A 15 -19.99 -4.38 9.70
CA LYS A 15 -21.21 -3.79 9.10
C LYS A 15 -21.12 -2.26 8.93
N GLU A 16 -20.56 -1.55 9.91
CA GLU A 16 -20.33 -0.10 9.83
C GLU A 16 -19.45 0.29 8.63
N VAL A 17 -18.38 -0.48 8.37
CA VAL A 17 -17.47 -0.22 7.24
C VAL A 17 -18.18 -0.46 5.90
N ALA A 18 -18.98 -1.53 5.81
CA ALA A 18 -19.80 -1.79 4.63
C ALA A 18 -20.84 -0.67 4.39
N SER A 19 -21.51 -0.22 5.44
CA SER A 19 -22.44 0.92 5.41
C SER A 19 -21.77 2.22 4.94
N ASN A 20 -20.55 2.48 5.41
CA ASN A 20 -19.78 3.65 4.99
C ASN A 20 -19.42 3.60 3.49
N LEU A 21 -19.02 2.43 2.98
CA LEU A 21 -18.73 2.28 1.54
C LEU A 21 -20.00 2.45 0.69
N VAL A 22 -21.14 1.86 1.09
CA VAL A 22 -22.41 2.02 0.37
C VAL A 22 -22.88 3.49 0.40
N SER A 23 -22.74 4.17 1.54
CA SER A 23 -23.07 5.59 1.69
C SER A 23 -22.18 6.49 0.83
N LEU A 24 -20.89 6.15 0.72
CA LEU A 24 -19.97 6.86 -0.14
C LEU A 24 -20.29 6.62 -1.62
N LEU A 25 -20.55 5.37 -2.01
CA LEU A 25 -20.92 4.98 -3.37
C LEU A 25 -22.10 5.80 -3.90
N LYS A 26 -23.17 5.96 -3.09
CA LYS A 26 -24.37 6.72 -3.46
C LYS A 26 -24.10 8.20 -3.81
N GLN A 27 -22.97 8.76 -3.38
CA GLN A 27 -22.58 10.14 -3.71
C GLN A 27 -21.91 10.26 -5.08
N TYR A 28 -21.40 9.16 -5.64
CA TYR A 28 -20.60 9.18 -6.88
C TYR A 28 -21.18 8.28 -7.99
N ALA A 29 -22.07 7.36 -7.64
CA ALA A 29 -22.82 6.54 -8.57
C ALA A 29 -24.31 6.59 -8.22
N HIS A 30 -25.15 6.87 -9.21
CA HIS A 30 -26.59 6.96 -9.05
C HIS A 30 -27.25 5.72 -9.65
N TYR A 31 -28.00 5.02 -8.82
CA TYR A 31 -28.68 3.78 -9.18
C TYR A 31 -30.14 3.84 -8.76
N SER A 32 -31.00 3.20 -9.55
CA SER A 32 -32.33 2.81 -9.11
C SER A 32 -32.24 1.63 -8.13
N ASN A 33 -33.32 1.34 -7.42
CA ASN A 33 -33.34 0.28 -6.40
C ASN A 33 -33.41 -1.15 -7.00
N ASP A 34 -33.70 -1.28 -8.29
CA ASP A 34 -33.90 -2.55 -9.00
C ASP A 34 -32.64 -3.08 -9.74
N ILE A 35 -31.50 -2.39 -9.59
CA ILE A 35 -30.24 -2.79 -10.21
C ILE A 35 -29.78 -4.19 -9.78
N LYS A 36 -29.04 -4.86 -10.66
CA LYS A 36 -28.39 -6.15 -10.35
C LYS A 36 -27.07 -5.90 -9.62
N VAL A 37 -26.95 -6.40 -8.39
CA VAL A 37 -25.75 -6.26 -7.57
C VAL A 37 -25.05 -7.61 -7.40
N LEU A 38 -23.72 -7.61 -7.47
CA LEU A 38 -22.88 -8.76 -7.15
C LEU A 38 -21.94 -8.46 -5.98
N GLU A 39 -21.93 -9.33 -4.98
CA GLU A 39 -20.85 -9.45 -4.00
C GLU A 39 -20.01 -10.71 -4.28
N PRO A 40 -18.79 -10.57 -4.83
CA PRO A 40 -18.03 -11.71 -5.39
C PRO A 40 -17.35 -12.60 -4.33
N SER A 41 -17.36 -12.18 -3.06
CA SER A 41 -16.76 -12.92 -1.94
C SER A 41 -17.42 -12.46 -0.64
N PHE A 42 -18.65 -12.92 -0.39
CA PHE A 42 -19.50 -12.29 0.63
C PHE A 42 -19.09 -12.57 2.07
N GLY A 43 -18.29 -13.60 2.34
CA GLY A 43 -17.86 -13.95 3.69
C GLY A 43 -19.04 -14.13 4.64
N LYS A 44 -19.19 -13.20 5.59
CA LYS A 44 -20.31 -13.17 6.56
C LYS A 44 -21.56 -12.43 6.06
N GLY A 45 -21.55 -11.90 4.84
CA GLY A 45 -22.70 -11.26 4.19
C GLY A 45 -22.95 -9.80 4.61
N SER A 46 -21.96 -9.10 5.16
CA SER A 46 -22.16 -7.73 5.67
C SER A 46 -22.56 -6.72 4.59
N PHE A 47 -22.07 -6.85 3.36
CA PHE A 47 -22.56 -5.97 2.28
C PHE A 47 -23.95 -6.38 1.81
N ILE A 48 -24.25 -7.68 1.66
CA ILE A 48 -25.62 -8.14 1.34
C ILE A 48 -26.66 -7.56 2.31
N GLU A 49 -26.38 -7.62 3.61
CA GLU A 49 -27.24 -7.06 4.65
C GLU A 49 -27.45 -5.54 4.46
N VAL A 50 -26.35 -4.78 4.38
CA VAL A 50 -26.38 -3.32 4.20
C VAL A 50 -27.07 -2.91 2.90
N LEU A 51 -26.84 -3.61 1.80
CA LEU A 51 -27.44 -3.33 0.49
C LEU A 51 -28.98 -3.46 0.57
N LYS A 52 -29.47 -4.53 1.20
CA LYS A 52 -30.90 -4.75 1.41
C LYS A 52 -31.53 -3.69 2.30
N GLU A 53 -30.86 -3.32 3.40
CA GLU A 53 -31.28 -2.20 4.27
C GLU A 53 -31.36 -0.86 3.51
N ASN A 54 -30.57 -0.73 2.43
CA ASN A 54 -30.54 0.44 1.56
C ASN A 54 -31.48 0.34 0.35
N GLY A 55 -32.37 -0.67 0.31
CA GLY A 55 -33.38 -0.86 -0.73
C GLY A 55 -32.92 -1.65 -1.96
N LEU A 56 -31.67 -2.09 -2.01
CA LEU A 56 -31.10 -2.87 -3.11
C LEU A 56 -31.33 -4.37 -2.84
N ASN A 57 -32.42 -4.90 -3.38
CA ASN A 57 -32.87 -6.26 -3.07
C ASN A 57 -32.36 -7.33 -4.05
N ASN A 58 -31.97 -6.94 -5.27
CA ASN A 58 -31.51 -7.84 -6.32
C ASN A 58 -29.99 -8.09 -6.20
N VAL A 59 -29.61 -8.76 -5.12
CA VAL A 59 -28.21 -9.03 -4.75
C VAL A 59 -27.88 -10.51 -4.95
N LYS A 60 -26.85 -10.78 -5.76
CA LYS A 60 -26.20 -12.09 -5.86
C LYS A 60 -24.90 -12.09 -5.08
N GLY A 61 -24.61 -13.18 -4.37
CA GLY A 61 -23.35 -13.40 -3.67
C GLY A 61 -22.60 -14.63 -4.20
N CYS A 62 -21.28 -14.59 -4.17
CA CYS A 62 -20.41 -15.76 -4.25
C CYS A 62 -19.62 -15.91 -2.94
N GLU A 63 -19.49 -17.12 -2.43
CA GLU A 63 -18.61 -17.46 -1.30
C GLU A 63 -18.10 -18.88 -1.50
N ILE A 64 -16.79 -19.04 -1.53
CA ILE A 64 -16.14 -20.31 -1.87
C ILE A 64 -15.91 -21.18 -0.64
N ASP A 65 -15.87 -20.59 0.56
CA ASP A 65 -15.56 -21.31 1.78
C ASP A 65 -16.80 -22.04 2.33
N PRO A 66 -16.79 -23.39 2.37
CA PRO A 66 -17.89 -24.16 2.94
C PRO A 66 -18.09 -23.95 4.45
N GLU A 67 -17.13 -23.36 5.16
CA GLU A 67 -17.30 -23.00 6.57
C GLU A 67 -18.18 -21.75 6.75
N LEU A 68 -18.43 -20.97 5.68
CA LEU A 68 -19.17 -19.70 5.71
C LEU A 68 -20.53 -19.76 5.01
N THR A 69 -20.78 -20.78 4.19
CA THR A 69 -22.04 -20.94 3.44
C THR A 69 -22.37 -22.42 3.23
N THR A 70 -23.67 -22.73 3.21
CA THR A 70 -24.18 -24.06 2.85
C THR A 70 -24.19 -24.30 1.34
N GLN A 71 -24.01 -23.25 0.53
CA GLN A 71 -23.97 -23.32 -0.93
C GLN A 71 -22.70 -22.61 -1.45
N PRO A 72 -21.53 -23.26 -1.38
CA PRO A 72 -20.29 -22.69 -1.89
C PRO A 72 -20.37 -22.42 -3.39
N SER A 73 -19.85 -21.27 -3.81
CA SER A 73 -19.76 -20.86 -5.20
C SER A 73 -18.48 -20.08 -5.46
N ASP A 74 -17.74 -20.49 -6.48
CA ASP A 74 -16.52 -19.82 -6.90
C ASP A 74 -16.84 -18.67 -7.87
N PHE A 75 -16.44 -17.45 -7.51
CA PHE A 75 -16.60 -16.27 -8.37
C PHE A 75 -15.85 -16.39 -9.70
N PHE A 76 -14.69 -17.06 -9.74
CA PHE A 76 -13.94 -17.25 -10.99
C PHE A 76 -14.65 -18.20 -11.96
N GLU A 77 -15.48 -19.10 -11.43
CA GLU A 77 -16.35 -19.99 -12.21
C GLU A 77 -17.71 -19.36 -12.56
N LEU A 78 -18.03 -18.17 -12.05
CA LEU A 78 -19.27 -17.47 -12.39
C LEU A 78 -19.36 -17.20 -13.90
N PRO A 79 -20.41 -17.71 -14.61
CA PRO A 79 -20.58 -17.54 -16.05
C PRO A 79 -20.56 -16.08 -16.51
N LEU A 80 -19.74 -15.77 -17.51
CA LEU A 80 -19.55 -14.40 -18.03
C LEU A 80 -20.81 -13.79 -18.67
N ALA A 81 -21.81 -14.60 -18.99
CA ALA A 81 -23.13 -14.15 -19.43
C ALA A 81 -23.91 -13.41 -18.33
N GLN A 82 -23.59 -13.65 -17.05
CA GLN A 82 -24.20 -12.93 -15.94
C GLN A 82 -23.58 -11.54 -15.81
N LYS A 83 -24.41 -10.50 -15.90
CA LYS A 83 -24.00 -9.10 -15.83
C LYS A 83 -24.68 -8.35 -14.70
N PHE A 84 -23.98 -7.37 -14.14
CA PHE A 84 -24.37 -6.60 -12.96
C PHE A 84 -24.07 -5.12 -13.14
N ASP A 85 -24.92 -4.27 -12.59
CA ASP A 85 -24.78 -2.80 -12.62
C ASP A 85 -23.86 -2.31 -11.50
N LEU A 86 -23.77 -3.07 -10.41
CA LEU A 86 -22.88 -2.81 -9.29
C LEU A 86 -22.18 -4.10 -8.87
N ILE A 87 -20.86 -4.03 -8.72
CA ILE A 87 -20.08 -5.08 -8.07
C ILE A 87 -19.41 -4.47 -6.84
N ILE A 88 -19.71 -4.98 -5.66
CA ILE A 88 -19.30 -4.39 -4.39
C ILE A 88 -18.83 -5.46 -3.41
N GLY A 89 -17.82 -5.18 -2.58
CA GLY A 89 -17.39 -6.13 -1.56
C GLY A 89 -15.98 -5.91 -1.03
N ASN A 90 -15.48 -6.93 -0.34
CA ASN A 90 -14.10 -7.00 0.15
C ASN A 90 -13.42 -8.25 -0.44
N PRO A 91 -12.68 -8.15 -1.55
CA PRO A 91 -12.01 -9.30 -2.15
C PRO A 91 -10.94 -9.89 -1.22
N PRO A 92 -10.60 -11.17 -1.34
CA PRO A 92 -9.59 -11.81 -0.49
C PRO A 92 -8.19 -11.23 -0.70
N PHE A 93 -7.45 -10.96 0.39
CA PHE A 93 -6.09 -10.42 0.34
C PHE A 93 -5.05 -11.52 0.50
N THR A 94 -4.73 -12.20 -0.60
CA THR A 94 -3.66 -13.20 -0.66
C THR A 94 -2.97 -13.17 -2.02
N LYS A 95 -1.96 -14.01 -2.23
CA LYS A 95 -1.23 -14.10 -3.50
C LYS A 95 -1.71 -15.29 -4.32
N TYR A 96 -1.75 -15.10 -5.63
CA TYR A 96 -2.08 -16.15 -6.61
C TYR A 96 -1.15 -17.38 -6.50
N ASN A 97 0.09 -17.26 -6.02
CA ASN A 97 0.99 -18.41 -5.88
C ASN A 97 0.91 -19.17 -4.54
N VAL A 98 -0.05 -18.85 -3.67
CA VAL A 98 -0.26 -19.63 -2.45
C VAL A 98 -1.03 -20.90 -2.81
N LYS A 99 -0.38 -22.06 -2.77
CA LYS A 99 -0.96 -23.36 -3.19
C LYS A 99 -2.23 -23.73 -2.43
N ASP A 100 -2.23 -23.43 -1.13
CA ASP A 100 -3.34 -23.76 -0.23
C ASP A 100 -4.49 -22.74 -0.30
N SER A 101 -4.34 -21.66 -1.06
CA SER A 101 -5.44 -20.73 -1.32
C SER A 101 -6.51 -21.38 -2.19
N TYR A 102 -7.77 -21.05 -1.94
CA TYR A 102 -8.87 -21.40 -2.83
C TYR A 102 -8.65 -20.89 -4.27
N TYR A 103 -7.96 -19.77 -4.42
CA TYR A 103 -7.75 -19.09 -5.71
C TYR A 103 -6.43 -19.46 -6.41
N TYR A 104 -5.81 -20.57 -6.02
CA TYR A 104 -4.56 -21.02 -6.66
C TYR A 104 -4.80 -21.37 -8.14
N PRO A 105 -4.10 -20.76 -9.12
CA PRO A 105 -4.37 -20.86 -10.56
C PRO A 105 -4.46 -22.27 -11.12
N ALA A 106 -3.70 -23.22 -10.56
CA ALA A 106 -3.72 -24.60 -11.06
C ALA A 106 -5.09 -25.27 -10.90
N ARG A 107 -5.90 -24.82 -9.93
CA ARG A 107 -7.29 -25.29 -9.71
C ARG A 107 -8.20 -24.98 -10.90
N TYR A 108 -7.89 -23.93 -11.65
CA TYR A 108 -8.69 -23.48 -12.80
C TYR A 108 -8.19 -23.99 -14.15
N SER A 109 -7.20 -24.88 -14.17
CA SER A 109 -6.59 -25.37 -15.42
C SER A 109 -7.58 -26.16 -16.29
N ALA A 110 -8.52 -26.86 -15.67
CA ALA A 110 -9.58 -27.64 -16.31
C ALA A 110 -10.96 -26.96 -16.32
N GLY A 111 -11.08 -25.76 -15.73
CA GLY A 111 -12.35 -25.04 -15.64
C GLY A 111 -12.82 -24.49 -16.99
N GLU A 112 -14.14 -24.42 -17.18
CA GLU A 112 -14.75 -23.82 -18.38
C GLU A 112 -14.33 -22.36 -18.55
N ILE A 113 -14.31 -21.61 -17.44
CA ILE A 113 -13.84 -20.24 -17.43
C ILE A 113 -12.34 -20.21 -17.17
N LYS A 114 -11.57 -20.27 -18.26
CA LYS A 114 -10.12 -20.12 -18.19
C LYS A 114 -9.73 -18.75 -17.66
N SER A 115 -8.69 -18.70 -16.83
CA SER A 115 -8.13 -17.43 -16.31
C SER A 115 -7.70 -16.47 -17.42
N THR A 116 -7.42 -16.99 -18.62
CA THR A 116 -7.14 -16.18 -19.81
C THR A 116 -8.28 -15.26 -20.23
N HIS A 117 -9.53 -15.55 -19.85
CA HIS A 117 -10.68 -14.69 -20.18
C HIS A 117 -10.68 -13.36 -19.44
N TYR A 118 -10.06 -13.28 -18.25
CA TYR A 118 -10.07 -12.08 -17.43
C TYR A 118 -8.66 -11.60 -17.03
N ILE A 119 -7.66 -12.47 -16.97
CA ILE A 119 -6.28 -12.08 -16.70
C ILE A 119 -5.59 -11.64 -17.99
N ILE A 120 -5.14 -10.38 -18.00
CA ILE A 120 -4.38 -9.76 -19.10
C ILE A 120 -3.03 -10.48 -19.27
N GLY A 121 -2.58 -10.65 -20.53
CA GLY A 121 -1.40 -11.44 -20.89
C GLY A 121 -0.14 -11.15 -20.07
N GLU A 122 0.16 -9.88 -19.78
CA GLU A 122 1.32 -9.46 -18.98
C GLU A 122 1.27 -9.92 -17.51
N LEU A 123 0.07 -10.15 -16.98
CA LEU A 123 -0.13 -10.62 -15.61
C LEU A 123 -0.11 -12.15 -15.51
N ARG A 124 -0.36 -12.87 -16.60
CA ARG A 124 -0.36 -14.35 -16.62
C ARG A 124 0.99 -14.96 -16.23
N LYS A 125 2.09 -14.25 -16.49
CA LYS A 125 3.46 -14.68 -16.14
C LYS A 125 3.88 -14.30 -14.71
N LYS A 126 3.06 -13.52 -13.98
CA LYS A 126 3.41 -13.01 -12.65
C LYS A 126 2.87 -13.92 -11.56
N ALA A 127 3.70 -14.88 -11.13
CA ALA A 127 3.37 -15.78 -10.02
C ALA A 127 2.94 -15.03 -8.74
N LYS A 128 3.47 -13.83 -8.48
CA LYS A 128 3.20 -13.05 -7.26
C LYS A 128 2.07 -12.02 -7.40
N MET A 129 1.15 -12.19 -8.35
CA MET A 129 -0.02 -11.33 -8.45
C MET A 129 -0.89 -11.48 -7.19
N GLN A 130 -1.51 -10.40 -6.76
CA GLN A 130 -2.46 -10.40 -5.67
C GLN A 130 -3.85 -10.88 -6.13
N VAL A 131 -4.58 -11.61 -5.30
CA VAL A 131 -5.92 -12.14 -5.65
C VAL A 131 -6.92 -11.02 -5.91
N GLU A 132 -6.87 -9.93 -5.15
CA GLU A 132 -7.74 -8.76 -5.36
C GLU A 132 -7.63 -8.16 -6.77
N ASN A 133 -6.46 -8.24 -7.42
CA ASN A 133 -6.29 -7.79 -8.79
C ASN A 133 -7.07 -8.65 -9.80
N ALA A 134 -7.11 -9.97 -9.59
CA ALA A 134 -7.88 -10.84 -10.45
C ALA A 134 -9.38 -10.69 -10.21
N PHE A 135 -9.79 -10.45 -8.96
CA PHE A 135 -11.16 -10.09 -8.64
C PHE A 135 -11.59 -8.85 -9.42
N ILE A 136 -10.82 -7.76 -9.38
CA ILE A 136 -11.09 -6.55 -10.17
C ILE A 136 -11.25 -6.87 -11.65
N LEU A 137 -10.30 -7.59 -12.25
CA LEU A 137 -10.33 -7.89 -13.68
C LEU A 137 -11.50 -8.79 -14.09
N LYS A 138 -11.84 -9.78 -13.26
CA LYS A 138 -13.02 -10.64 -13.47
C LYS A 138 -14.30 -9.83 -13.29
N SER A 139 -14.39 -8.97 -12.27
CA SER A 139 -15.52 -8.05 -12.06
C SER A 139 -15.76 -7.15 -13.26
N MET A 140 -14.70 -6.61 -13.89
CA MET A 140 -14.85 -5.82 -15.12
C MET A 140 -15.52 -6.59 -16.26
N GLN A 141 -15.36 -7.92 -16.34
CA GLN A 141 -16.04 -8.75 -17.34
C GLN A 141 -17.52 -8.97 -17.02
N HIS A 142 -17.95 -8.70 -15.78
CA HIS A 142 -19.32 -8.87 -15.31
C HIS A 142 -20.12 -7.56 -15.28
N LEU A 143 -19.56 -6.43 -15.69
CA LEU A 143 -20.29 -5.16 -15.76
C LEU A 143 -21.32 -5.17 -16.91
N SER A 144 -22.53 -4.69 -16.64
CA SER A 144 -23.65 -4.70 -17.60
C SER A 144 -23.54 -3.63 -18.68
N ASN A 145 -23.11 -2.41 -18.31
CA ASN A 145 -23.20 -1.24 -19.18
C ASN A 145 -22.25 -0.12 -18.71
N GLU A 146 -22.11 0.94 -19.50
CA GLU A 146 -21.19 2.06 -19.22
C GLU A 146 -21.45 2.78 -17.88
N THR A 147 -22.66 2.70 -17.33
CA THR A 147 -23.00 3.28 -16.02
C THR A 147 -22.70 2.36 -14.83
N SER A 148 -22.25 1.12 -15.10
CA SER A 148 -21.92 0.18 -14.05
C SER A 148 -20.70 0.61 -13.23
N SER A 149 -20.61 0.20 -11.97
CA SER A 149 -19.49 0.55 -11.09
C SER A 149 -18.93 -0.65 -10.34
N ILE A 150 -17.69 -0.51 -9.90
CA ILE A 150 -17.04 -1.42 -8.95
C ILE A 150 -16.74 -0.64 -7.67
N ALA A 151 -17.11 -1.16 -6.51
CA ALA A 151 -16.81 -0.56 -5.21
C ALA A 151 -16.16 -1.60 -4.29
N PHE A 152 -14.86 -1.51 -4.08
CA PHE A 152 -14.15 -2.47 -3.23
C PHE A 152 -13.46 -1.82 -2.04
N ILE A 153 -13.33 -2.61 -0.98
CA ILE A 153 -12.29 -2.37 0.02
C ILE A 153 -11.00 -2.99 -0.51
N LEU A 154 -9.95 -2.19 -0.70
CA LEU A 154 -8.67 -2.65 -1.22
C LEU A 154 -7.52 -2.28 -0.26
N PRO A 155 -6.45 -3.10 -0.17
CA PRO A 155 -5.26 -2.70 0.55
C PRO A 155 -4.70 -1.41 -0.05
N ILE A 156 -4.21 -0.48 0.79
CA ILE A 156 -3.64 0.79 0.29
C ILE A 156 -2.51 0.59 -0.72
N SER A 157 -1.87 -0.58 -0.64
CA SER A 157 -0.81 -0.97 -1.56
C SER A 157 -1.22 -1.00 -3.03
N PHE A 158 -2.53 -1.08 -3.32
CA PHE A 158 -3.06 -0.98 -4.67
C PHE A 158 -2.73 0.35 -5.35
N PHE A 159 -2.74 1.44 -4.57
CA PHE A 159 -2.55 2.80 -5.06
C PHE A 159 -1.14 3.36 -4.83
N ILE A 160 -0.18 2.52 -4.41
CA ILE A 160 1.24 2.91 -4.34
C ILE A 160 1.79 3.20 -5.74
N LYS A 161 2.71 4.17 -5.83
CA LYS A 161 3.38 4.54 -7.08
C LYS A 161 3.94 3.31 -7.78
N ASN A 162 3.69 3.20 -9.09
CA ASN A 162 4.14 2.11 -9.95
C ASN A 162 3.65 0.68 -9.59
N LYS A 163 2.72 0.51 -8.64
CA LYS A 163 2.06 -0.78 -8.36
C LYS A 163 0.82 -0.98 -9.23
N ASN A 164 0.51 -2.24 -9.53
CA ASN A 164 -0.68 -2.69 -10.26
C ASN A 164 -0.95 -1.97 -11.59
N LYS A 165 0.11 -1.56 -12.31
CA LYS A 165 0.01 -0.74 -13.54
C LYS A 165 -0.96 -1.32 -14.57
N GLU A 166 -0.89 -2.62 -14.84
CA GLU A 166 -1.76 -3.25 -15.84
C GLU A 166 -3.23 -3.29 -15.44
N VAL A 167 -3.53 -3.48 -14.14
CA VAL A 167 -4.90 -3.43 -13.63
C VAL A 167 -5.43 -2.01 -13.68
N LYS A 168 -4.64 -1.03 -13.24
CA LYS A 168 -4.98 0.40 -13.34
C LYS A 168 -5.23 0.80 -14.79
N LYS A 169 -4.37 0.38 -15.73
CA LYS A 169 -4.54 0.62 -17.17
C LYS A 169 -5.82 0.00 -17.71
N ALA A 170 -6.23 -1.18 -17.23
CA ALA A 170 -7.50 -1.78 -17.60
C ALA A 170 -8.68 -0.97 -17.07
N LEU A 171 -8.65 -0.59 -15.78
CA LEU A 171 -9.66 0.25 -15.15
C LEU A 171 -9.84 1.58 -15.90
N LEU A 172 -8.75 2.25 -16.29
CA LEU A 172 -8.81 3.51 -17.04
C LEU A 172 -9.42 3.41 -18.44
N ARG A 173 -9.49 2.21 -19.04
CA ARG A 173 -10.21 2.02 -20.31
C ARG A 173 -11.72 1.97 -20.13
N ARG A 174 -12.17 1.79 -18.89
CA ARG A 174 -13.56 1.52 -18.54
C ARG A 174 -14.20 2.61 -17.70
N PHE A 175 -13.40 3.25 -16.85
CA PHE A 175 -13.82 4.19 -15.83
C PHE A 175 -13.09 5.52 -15.99
N HIS A 176 -13.84 6.61 -16.01
CA HIS A 176 -13.32 7.98 -16.03
C HIS A 176 -13.40 8.66 -14.66
N THR A 177 -13.93 8.00 -13.64
CA THR A 177 -13.94 8.48 -12.26
C THR A 177 -13.42 7.41 -11.30
N ILE A 178 -12.47 7.80 -10.46
CA ILE A 178 -11.97 6.98 -9.36
C ILE A 178 -12.20 7.74 -8.06
N VAL A 179 -12.83 7.10 -7.07
CA VAL A 179 -12.96 7.66 -5.73
C VAL A 179 -12.16 6.80 -4.78
N VAL A 180 -11.29 7.44 -3.99
CA VAL A 180 -10.47 6.78 -2.98
C VAL A 180 -10.79 7.40 -1.63
N TYR A 181 -11.27 6.60 -0.68
CA TYR A 181 -11.49 7.05 0.70
C TYR A 181 -10.62 6.26 1.69
N GLN A 182 -10.05 6.97 2.66
CA GLN A 182 -9.21 6.41 3.72
C GLN A 182 -9.45 7.16 5.03
N ASN A 183 -9.45 6.46 6.16
CA ASN A 183 -9.35 7.08 7.47
C ASN A 183 -8.37 6.31 8.38
N ASP A 184 -8.23 6.76 9.61
CA ASP A 184 -7.38 6.19 10.67
C ASP A 184 -8.07 5.09 11.50
N ARG A 185 -9.32 4.74 11.18
CA ARG A 185 -10.10 3.74 11.92
C ARG A 185 -9.67 2.31 11.56
N VAL A 186 -9.92 1.40 12.49
CA VAL A 186 -9.68 -0.04 12.33
C VAL A 186 -10.89 -0.71 11.67
N TRP A 187 -10.74 -1.10 10.41
CA TRP A 187 -11.84 -1.63 9.58
C TRP A 187 -12.09 -3.13 9.76
N PHE A 188 -11.04 -3.86 10.15
CA PHE A 188 -11.03 -5.31 10.35
C PHE A 188 -10.52 -5.63 11.74
N ASP A 189 -10.57 -6.88 12.17
CA ASP A 189 -9.97 -7.28 13.46
C ASP A 189 -8.44 -7.11 13.44
N GLU A 190 -7.81 -7.17 12.26
CA GLU A 190 -6.40 -6.90 12.06
C GLU A 190 -6.12 -5.48 11.55
N PRO A 191 -4.98 -4.88 11.92
CA PRO A 191 -4.55 -3.57 11.46
C PRO A 191 -3.99 -3.65 10.03
N ILE A 192 -4.85 -3.92 9.05
CA ILE A 192 -4.51 -3.88 7.63
C ILE A 192 -4.92 -2.52 7.08
N PRO A 193 -3.96 -1.69 6.62
CA PRO A 193 -4.30 -0.44 5.96
C PRO A 193 -5.03 -0.71 4.65
N CYS A 194 -6.30 -0.33 4.61
CA CYS A 194 -7.18 -0.45 3.45
C CYS A 194 -7.85 0.87 3.13
N CYS A 195 -8.25 1.02 1.88
CA CYS A 195 -9.01 2.15 1.35
C CYS A 195 -10.31 1.64 0.73
N PHE A 196 -11.30 2.52 0.63
CA PHE A 196 -12.40 2.33 -0.30
C PHE A 196 -11.93 2.77 -1.68
N ALA A 197 -12.21 1.95 -2.69
CA ALA A 197 -11.92 2.22 -4.08
C ALA A 197 -13.21 2.05 -4.87
N ILE A 198 -13.76 3.17 -5.36
CA ILE A 198 -14.92 3.17 -6.24
C ILE A 198 -14.44 3.54 -7.63
N PHE A 199 -14.71 2.66 -8.60
CA PHE A 199 -14.45 2.87 -10.01
C PHE A 199 -15.80 3.03 -10.70
N THR A 200 -16.06 4.21 -11.26
CA THR A 200 -17.36 4.59 -11.82
C THR A 200 -17.19 5.59 -12.96
N ASN A 201 -18.30 6.01 -13.54
CA ASN A 201 -18.39 6.97 -14.63
C ASN A 201 -19.27 8.15 -14.22
N SER A 202 -18.85 8.88 -13.18
CA SER A 202 -19.57 10.07 -12.71
C SER A 202 -19.37 11.23 -13.69
N PRO A 203 -20.46 11.83 -14.25
CA PRO A 203 -20.34 12.96 -15.17
C PRO A 203 -19.66 14.18 -14.54
N GLU A 204 -19.90 14.44 -13.25
CA GLU A 204 -19.31 15.57 -12.52
C GLU A 204 -17.79 15.43 -12.38
N PHE A 205 -17.30 14.20 -12.21
CA PHE A 205 -15.89 13.89 -11.96
C PHE A 205 -15.25 13.19 -13.16
N HIS A 206 -15.60 13.61 -14.37
CA HIS A 206 -15.06 13.04 -15.60
C HIS A 206 -13.54 13.27 -15.72
N ASN A 207 -12.79 12.19 -15.93
CA ASN A 207 -11.33 12.12 -15.90
C ASN A 207 -10.71 12.62 -14.59
N LYS A 208 -11.35 12.36 -13.44
CA LYS A 208 -10.86 12.76 -12.12
C LYS A 208 -10.68 11.60 -11.16
N ILE A 209 -9.75 11.79 -10.24
CA ILE A 209 -9.64 11.01 -9.01
C ILE A 209 -10.06 11.89 -7.85
N VAL A 210 -11.08 11.46 -7.12
CA VAL A 210 -11.56 12.13 -5.90
C VAL A 210 -10.96 11.40 -4.70
N ILE A 211 -10.05 12.07 -4.00
CA ILE A 211 -9.36 11.54 -2.83
C ILE A 211 -10.01 12.14 -1.60
N LEU A 212 -10.51 11.28 -0.72
CA LEU A 212 -11.15 11.64 0.52
C LEU A 212 -10.37 11.04 1.67
N PHE A 213 -10.04 11.86 2.66
CA PHE A 213 -9.27 11.42 3.81
C PHE A 213 -9.82 11.99 5.12
N GLU A 214 -9.78 11.21 6.20
CA GLU A 214 -10.25 11.61 7.53
C GLU A 214 -9.28 11.18 8.67
N ASP A 215 -8.76 12.15 9.43
CA ASP A 215 -7.96 12.00 10.68
C ASP A 215 -8.20 13.24 11.55
N GLY A 216 -9.32 13.23 12.26
CA GLY A 216 -9.86 14.39 13.00
C GLY A 216 -10.31 15.58 12.14
N LYS A 217 -9.88 15.64 10.86
CA LYS A 217 -10.34 16.59 9.84
C LYS A 217 -10.60 15.83 8.55
N LYS A 218 -11.70 16.17 7.88
CA LYS A 218 -12.05 15.67 6.54
C LYS A 218 -11.36 16.52 5.48
N VAL A 219 -10.69 15.87 4.53
CA VAL A 219 -10.05 16.51 3.38
C VAL A 219 -10.52 15.85 2.09
N LYS A 220 -10.81 16.70 1.11
CA LYS A 220 -11.17 16.31 -0.26
C LYS A 220 -10.15 16.93 -1.20
N GLU A 221 -9.51 16.10 -2.01
CA GLU A 221 -8.59 16.51 -3.07
C GLU A 221 -9.08 15.91 -4.38
N ILE A 222 -9.00 16.69 -5.47
CA ILE A 222 -9.40 16.24 -6.80
C ILE A 222 -8.19 16.41 -7.70
N ILE A 223 -7.73 15.30 -8.28
CA ILE A 223 -6.60 15.28 -9.21
C ILE A 223 -7.01 14.68 -10.54
N ASP A 224 -6.16 14.85 -11.55
CA ASP A 224 -6.38 14.26 -12.86
C ASP A 224 -6.26 12.74 -12.83
N ILE A 225 -7.08 12.03 -13.60
CA ILE A 225 -7.06 10.56 -13.63
C ILE A 225 -5.73 9.98 -14.14
N SER A 226 -4.96 10.75 -14.91
CA SER A 226 -3.61 10.36 -15.33
C SER A 226 -2.63 10.14 -14.15
N GLU A 227 -2.89 10.76 -13.00
CA GLU A 227 -2.11 10.59 -11.76
C GLU A 227 -2.36 9.24 -11.07
N VAL A 228 -3.18 8.34 -11.63
CA VAL A 228 -3.44 7.01 -11.03
C VAL A 228 -2.17 6.17 -10.81
N TYR A 229 -1.12 6.45 -11.59
CA TYR A 229 0.18 5.79 -11.50
C TYR A 229 1.12 6.41 -10.45
N SER A 230 0.78 7.61 -9.98
CA SER A 230 1.41 8.28 -8.85
C SER A 230 0.95 7.66 -7.53
N GLU A 231 1.44 8.20 -6.41
CA GLU A 231 1.05 7.79 -5.07
C GLU A 231 -0.27 8.51 -4.72
N ILE A 232 -1.41 7.82 -4.86
CA ILE A 232 -2.75 8.45 -4.66
C ILE A 232 -3.15 8.45 -3.19
N ILE A 233 -2.83 7.36 -2.48
CA ILE A 233 -3.11 7.32 -1.05
C ILE A 233 -2.06 8.20 -0.39
N PRO A 234 -2.48 9.26 0.32
CA PRO A 234 -1.57 10.26 0.81
C PRO A 234 -0.47 9.57 1.62
N ARG A 235 0.78 9.97 1.33
CA ARG A 235 1.79 10.32 2.35
C ARG A 235 0.98 10.92 3.49
N SER A 236 0.67 10.07 4.47
CA SER A 236 -0.49 10.13 5.36
C SER A 236 -0.82 11.55 5.83
N PHE A 237 -2.06 11.83 6.15
CA PHE A 237 -2.41 13.10 6.77
C PHE A 237 -1.71 13.31 8.14
N LEU A 238 -1.11 12.25 8.71
CA LEU A 238 -0.02 12.31 9.70
C LEU A 238 1.14 13.26 9.28
N TYR A 239 1.49 13.34 7.99
CA TYR A 239 2.51 14.22 7.40
C TYR A 239 2.12 15.68 7.37
N LYS A 240 0.87 15.99 7.06
CA LYS A 240 0.45 17.39 6.89
C LYS A 240 0.29 18.10 8.24
N LYS A 241 0.06 17.38 9.35
CA LYS A 241 -0.09 18.01 10.68
C LYS A 241 1.24 18.51 11.28
N ASN A 242 2.37 17.85 11.03
CA ASN A 242 3.58 18.05 11.87
C ASN A 242 4.90 18.32 11.15
N VAL A 243 4.95 18.63 9.85
CA VAL A 243 6.24 18.89 9.18
C VAL A 243 6.20 20.22 8.44
N LYS A 244 6.68 21.28 9.11
CA LYS A 244 7.29 22.41 8.40
C LYS A 244 8.53 21.88 7.69
N LEU A 245 8.42 21.61 6.39
CA LEU A 245 9.52 21.21 5.50
C LEU A 245 10.48 22.39 5.23
N SER A 246 11.01 22.99 6.29
CA SER A 246 12.13 23.93 6.20
C SER A 246 13.45 23.15 6.19
N GLY A 247 14.49 23.70 5.57
CA GLY A 247 15.81 23.07 5.50
C GLY A 247 16.10 22.34 4.19
N GLU A 248 17.30 21.77 4.13
CA GLU A 248 17.89 21.15 2.94
C GLU A 248 17.63 19.64 2.92
N SER A 249 17.35 19.09 1.74
CA SER A 249 17.16 17.65 1.58
C SER A 249 18.47 16.90 1.80
N LEU A 250 18.41 15.70 2.39
CA LEU A 250 19.57 14.82 2.55
C LEU A 250 20.25 14.47 1.21
N SER A 251 19.53 14.56 0.09
CA SER A 251 20.11 14.43 -1.26
C SER A 251 21.22 15.45 -1.57
N LYS A 252 21.30 16.57 -0.84
CA LYS A 252 22.42 17.51 -0.92
C LYS A 252 23.72 16.93 -0.36
N PHE A 253 23.62 16.10 0.67
CA PHE A 253 24.77 15.56 1.40
C PHE A 253 25.10 14.11 1.00
N LEU A 254 24.12 13.38 0.47
CA LEU A 254 24.19 11.94 0.23
C LEU A 254 24.04 11.60 -1.25
N LYS A 255 24.91 10.70 -1.73
CA LYS A 255 24.83 10.16 -3.09
C LYS A 255 23.58 9.29 -3.27
N PRO A 256 22.78 9.52 -4.32
CA PRO A 256 21.61 8.69 -4.62
C PRO A 256 21.99 7.32 -5.18
N LYS A 257 23.23 7.12 -5.62
CA LYS A 257 23.70 5.86 -6.20
C LYS A 257 23.84 4.75 -5.13
N PRO A 258 23.55 3.48 -5.45
CA PRO A 258 23.77 2.37 -4.52
C PRO A 258 25.27 2.20 -4.25
N LEU A 259 25.62 2.08 -2.97
CA LEU A 259 26.98 1.73 -2.56
C LEU A 259 27.10 0.21 -2.44
N LYS A 260 28.23 -0.35 -2.91
CA LYS A 260 28.57 -1.77 -2.67
C LYS A 260 29.21 -1.90 -1.29
N TYR A 261 28.79 -2.90 -0.53
CA TYR A 261 29.32 -3.24 0.79
C TYR A 261 29.09 -4.73 1.06
N HIS A 262 29.83 -5.28 2.03
CA HIS A 262 29.73 -6.69 2.40
C HIS A 262 28.40 -7.00 3.08
N LYS A 263 27.71 -8.05 2.59
CA LYS A 263 26.41 -8.48 3.10
C LYS A 263 26.41 -9.95 3.48
N SER A 264 25.95 -10.25 4.68
CA SER A 264 25.71 -11.61 5.14
C SER A 264 24.51 -11.62 6.09
N TYR A 265 23.76 -12.72 6.13
CA TYR A 265 22.66 -12.89 7.09
C TYR A 265 23.11 -13.66 8.33
N SER A 266 24.13 -14.52 8.21
CA SER A 266 24.68 -15.34 9.29
C SER A 266 25.86 -14.68 9.99
N GLU A 267 26.61 -13.85 9.28
CA GLU A 267 27.90 -13.29 9.76
C GLU A 267 27.85 -11.78 9.95
N ASN A 268 26.67 -11.16 9.91
CA ASN A 268 26.57 -9.71 10.07
C ASN A 268 26.92 -9.29 11.51
N ASN A 269 27.80 -8.29 11.64
CA ASN A 269 28.08 -7.64 12.91
C ASN A 269 27.19 -6.40 13.14
N ILE A 270 26.51 -5.90 12.10
CA ILE A 270 25.55 -4.80 12.16
C ILE A 270 24.13 -5.28 11.82
N SER A 271 23.14 -4.90 12.63
CA SER A 271 21.74 -5.24 12.46
C SER A 271 20.81 -4.09 12.93
N GLY A 272 19.50 -4.22 12.69
CA GLY A 272 18.54 -3.23 13.16
C GLY A 272 18.40 -3.12 14.68
N SER A 273 18.90 -4.11 15.44
CA SER A 273 18.90 -4.07 16.91
C SER A 273 20.05 -3.23 17.46
N ASN A 274 21.25 -3.32 16.90
CA ASN A 274 22.46 -2.69 17.42
C ASN A 274 22.93 -1.42 16.66
N ILE A 275 22.28 -1.05 15.54
CA ILE A 275 22.71 0.11 14.73
C ILE A 275 22.80 1.43 15.52
N LEU A 276 22.00 1.60 16.58
CA LEU A 276 22.03 2.83 17.42
C LEU A 276 23.31 2.97 18.25
N GLU A 277 24.07 1.89 18.43
CA GLU A 277 25.39 1.91 19.05
C GLU A 277 26.46 2.50 18.10
N ARG A 278 26.13 2.67 16.81
CA ARG A 278 27.02 3.16 15.75
C ARG A 278 26.72 4.60 15.35
N THR A 279 26.28 5.44 16.26
CA THR A 279 25.89 6.84 15.94
C THR A 279 27.06 7.82 15.88
N LYS A 280 28.27 7.38 16.28
CA LYS A 280 29.51 8.17 16.26
C LYS A 280 30.64 7.44 15.55
N ILE A 281 31.56 8.21 14.99
CA ILE A 281 32.80 7.71 14.39
C ILE A 281 33.89 7.70 15.49
N PRO A 282 34.64 6.59 15.67
CA PRO A 282 35.76 6.56 16.60
C PRO A 282 36.76 7.69 16.33
N ILE A 283 37.36 8.25 17.40
CA ILE A 283 38.22 9.45 17.31
C ILE A 283 39.40 9.23 16.34
N ASP A 284 39.98 8.03 16.34
CA ASP A 284 41.16 7.69 15.53
C ASP A 284 40.80 7.06 14.18
N ALA A 285 39.52 7.01 13.83
CA ALA A 285 39.08 6.42 12.57
C ALA A 285 39.09 7.41 11.40
N VAL A 286 39.42 6.89 10.21
CA VAL A 286 39.30 7.59 8.93
C VAL A 286 37.82 7.82 8.62
N SER A 287 37.38 9.08 8.63
CA SER A 287 35.96 9.44 8.52
C SER A 287 35.35 9.09 7.16
N GLU A 288 36.14 9.06 6.10
CA GLU A 288 35.76 8.68 4.74
C GLU A 288 35.32 7.22 4.66
N ASP A 289 35.79 6.35 5.55
CA ASP A 289 35.39 4.94 5.57
C ASP A 289 33.98 4.74 6.13
N TYR A 290 33.44 5.74 6.84
CA TYR A 290 32.16 5.67 7.51
C TYR A 290 31.04 6.23 6.63
N LYS A 291 30.02 5.42 6.42
CA LYS A 291 28.88 5.70 5.55
C LYS A 291 27.59 5.66 6.35
N LEU A 292 26.58 6.38 5.91
CA LEU A 292 25.31 6.45 6.62
C LEU A 292 24.46 5.24 6.25
N ALA A 293 24.18 4.36 7.20
CA ALA A 293 23.27 3.25 7.07
C ALA A 293 21.93 3.58 7.74
N VAL A 294 20.82 3.38 7.02
CA VAL A 294 19.46 3.55 7.54
C VAL A 294 18.69 2.26 7.37
N VAL A 295 18.08 1.77 8.44
CA VAL A 295 17.26 0.56 8.41
C VAL A 295 16.01 0.80 7.56
N ARG A 296 15.88 0.07 6.46
CA ARG A 296 14.80 0.21 5.48
C ARG A 296 13.56 -0.63 5.75
N VAL A 297 13.64 -1.64 6.63
CA VAL A 297 12.50 -2.50 6.99
C VAL A 297 12.52 -2.87 8.48
N GLY A 298 11.32 -3.06 9.06
CA GLY A 298 11.14 -3.66 10.39
C GLY A 298 10.28 -2.78 11.31
N ASN A 299 9.32 -3.38 12.00
CA ASN A 299 8.35 -2.64 12.83
C ASN A 299 9.01 -1.85 13.96
N GLY A 300 10.00 -2.45 14.62
CA GLY A 300 10.74 -1.84 15.72
C GLY A 300 12.03 -1.11 15.31
N SER A 301 12.47 -1.22 14.06
CA SER A 301 13.81 -0.80 13.63
C SER A 301 13.84 0.15 12.44
N VAL A 302 12.79 0.23 11.61
CA VAL A 302 12.79 1.09 10.42
C VAL A 302 13.10 2.54 10.79
N GLY A 303 13.93 3.19 9.98
CA GLY A 303 14.38 4.56 10.17
C GLY A 303 15.50 4.74 11.18
N LYS A 304 15.90 3.72 11.95
CA LYS A 304 17.12 3.81 12.76
C LYS A 304 18.33 3.99 11.84
N ALA A 305 19.22 4.89 12.21
CA ALA A 305 20.41 5.25 11.46
C ALA A 305 21.69 5.02 12.28
N GLY A 306 22.77 4.69 11.59
CA GLY A 306 24.12 4.56 12.13
C GLY A 306 25.17 4.84 11.07
N LEU A 307 26.40 5.06 11.51
CA LEU A 307 27.60 5.26 10.71
C LEU A 307 28.40 3.96 10.69
N VAL A 308 28.44 3.31 9.53
CA VAL A 308 29.06 2.00 9.35
C VAL A 308 30.36 2.11 8.57
N ASN A 309 31.38 1.38 8.97
CA ASN A 309 32.63 1.30 8.24
C ASN A 309 32.50 0.22 7.16
N ILE A 310 32.29 0.61 5.91
CA ILE A 310 32.01 -0.34 4.82
C ILE A 310 33.16 -1.31 4.49
N LYS A 311 34.38 -1.04 4.98
CA LYS A 311 35.56 -1.91 4.81
C LYS A 311 35.63 -3.00 5.89
N LYS A 312 34.96 -2.81 7.04
CA LYS A 312 35.04 -3.70 8.21
C LYS A 312 33.71 -4.33 8.59
N ASP A 313 32.62 -3.59 8.43
CA ASP A 313 31.30 -4.01 8.84
C ASP A 313 30.61 -4.86 7.78
N VAL A 314 29.95 -5.91 8.26
CA VAL A 314 29.08 -6.79 7.48
C VAL A 314 27.65 -6.53 7.92
N LEU A 315 26.82 -6.08 6.98
CA LEU A 315 25.43 -5.72 7.23
C LEU A 315 24.50 -6.79 6.65
N ASN A 316 23.31 -6.94 7.20
CA ASN A 316 22.25 -7.69 6.50
C ASN A 316 21.58 -6.84 5.40
N ASP A 317 20.57 -7.39 4.72
CA ASP A 317 19.87 -6.74 3.60
C ASP A 317 18.80 -5.72 4.02
N MET A 318 18.69 -5.42 5.32
CA MET A 318 17.69 -4.51 5.87
C MET A 318 18.10 -3.03 5.82
N PHE A 319 19.21 -2.67 5.16
CA PHE A 319 19.72 -1.30 5.16
C PHE A 319 19.70 -0.65 3.77
N TYR A 320 19.48 0.66 3.73
CA TYR A 320 20.06 1.52 2.71
C TYR A 320 21.36 2.10 3.25
N VAL A 321 22.46 1.95 2.51
CA VAL A 321 23.74 2.56 2.84
C VAL A 321 24.03 3.66 1.82
N PHE A 322 24.30 4.86 2.32
CA PHE A 322 24.52 6.07 1.55
C PHE A 322 25.96 6.51 1.68
N ASP A 323 26.57 6.80 0.53
CA ASP A 323 27.84 7.50 0.47
C ASP A 323 27.61 9.01 0.55
N PHE A 324 28.61 9.75 1.00
CA PHE A 324 28.54 11.20 1.13
C PHE A 324 29.08 11.87 -0.13
N GLU A 325 28.50 13.01 -0.49
CA GLU A 325 29.01 13.85 -1.59
C GLU A 325 30.36 14.48 -1.20
N SER A 326 31.26 14.69 -2.17
CA SER A 326 32.50 15.46 -1.96
C SER A 326 32.13 16.95 -2.02
N PRO A 327 31.91 17.62 -0.87
CA PRO A 327 32.97 17.87 0.11
C PRO A 327 32.76 17.27 1.51
N TYR A 328 31.67 16.54 1.73
CA TYR A 328 31.22 16.07 3.04
C TYR A 328 31.78 14.70 3.46
N ASP A 329 32.44 13.97 2.57
CA ASP A 329 32.89 12.61 2.88
C ASP A 329 33.96 12.55 3.98
N GLY A 330 34.77 13.61 4.16
CA GLY A 330 35.70 13.71 5.29
C GLY A 330 35.09 14.32 6.56
N ASP A 331 33.88 14.89 6.49
CA ASP A 331 33.33 15.70 7.58
C ASP A 331 32.68 14.84 8.68
N ARG A 332 33.48 14.45 9.68
CA ARG A 332 33.03 13.67 10.83
C ARG A 332 31.81 14.27 11.52
N ASN A 333 31.85 15.57 11.82
CA ASN A 333 30.84 16.24 12.62
C ASN A 333 29.50 16.25 11.87
N LEU A 334 29.52 16.59 10.59
CA LEU A 334 28.32 16.54 9.75
C LEU A 334 27.73 15.13 9.69
N LYS A 335 28.56 14.09 9.49
CA LYS A 335 28.09 12.69 9.46
C LYS A 335 27.35 12.31 10.75
N GLU A 336 27.92 12.64 11.90
CA GLU A 336 27.32 12.37 13.22
C GLU A 336 26.05 13.17 13.45
N VAL A 337 26.03 14.46 13.08
CA VAL A 337 24.85 15.33 13.18
C VAL A 337 23.70 14.80 12.32
N LEU A 338 23.95 14.45 11.06
CA LEU A 338 22.92 13.91 10.17
C LEU A 338 22.39 12.56 10.67
N CYS A 339 23.27 11.69 11.17
CA CYS A 339 22.88 10.42 11.77
C CYS A 339 22.00 10.63 13.01
N LYS A 340 22.38 11.54 13.91
CA LYS A 340 21.62 11.90 15.10
C LYS A 340 20.25 12.45 14.72
N PHE A 341 20.19 13.38 13.77
CA PHE A 341 18.95 14.04 13.36
C PHE A 341 17.93 13.06 12.77
N LEU A 342 18.37 12.08 11.97
CA LEU A 342 17.50 10.99 11.50
C LEU A 342 16.93 10.15 12.64
N ASN A 343 17.72 9.86 13.67
CA ASN A 343 17.29 9.07 14.81
C ASN A 343 16.30 9.83 15.72
N GLU A 344 16.54 11.13 15.96
CA GLU A 344 15.64 11.99 16.75
C GLU A 344 14.29 12.19 16.06
N ASN A 345 14.29 12.22 14.72
CA ASN A 345 13.09 12.40 13.90
C ASN A 345 12.61 11.08 13.28
N ARG A 346 12.95 9.94 13.89
CA ARG A 346 12.64 8.62 13.34
C ARG A 346 11.15 8.38 13.13
N GLU A 347 10.29 9.03 13.92
CA GLU A 347 8.84 8.98 13.73
C GLU A 347 8.41 9.43 12.33
N TYR A 348 9.11 10.40 11.75
CA TYR A 348 8.92 10.79 10.36
C TYR A 348 9.11 9.59 9.41
N LEU A 349 10.16 8.78 9.60
CA LEU A 349 10.40 7.62 8.77
C LEU A 349 9.42 6.48 9.05
N LEU A 350 8.94 6.36 10.29
CA LEU A 350 7.94 5.36 10.70
C LEU A 350 6.56 5.64 10.09
N ASN A 351 6.17 6.91 10.06
CA ASN A 351 4.91 7.33 9.46
C ASN A 351 4.96 7.19 7.91
N ILE A 352 6.18 7.15 7.34
CA ILE A 352 6.60 6.82 5.96
C ILE A 352 5.98 5.61 5.35
N THR A 353 5.71 4.68 6.24
CA THR A 353 5.87 3.30 5.88
C THR A 353 4.58 2.82 5.24
N PHE A 354 4.63 2.69 3.92
CA PHE A 354 3.45 2.48 3.08
C PHE A 354 3.04 1.03 2.89
N ARG A 355 3.54 0.07 3.69
CA ARG A 355 3.39 -1.35 3.35
C ARG A 355 2.68 -2.16 4.42
N VAL A 356 1.69 -2.92 3.96
CA VAL A 356 1.13 -4.09 4.65
C VAL A 356 2.26 -5.07 5.00
N GLY A 357 2.33 -5.47 6.27
CA GLY A 357 3.40 -6.30 6.83
C GLY A 357 4.42 -5.48 7.65
N SER A 358 5.71 -5.77 7.48
CA SER A 358 6.75 -5.00 8.17
C SER A 358 6.83 -3.56 7.62
N LYS A 359 6.85 -2.57 8.51
CA LYS A 359 7.10 -1.17 8.14
C LYS A 359 8.34 -1.08 7.25
N SER A 360 8.26 -0.38 6.12
CA SER A 360 9.39 -0.20 5.21
C SER A 360 9.36 1.16 4.51
N ILE A 361 10.55 1.68 4.18
CA ILE A 361 10.77 2.95 3.50
C ILE A 361 11.48 2.73 2.14
N LYS A 362 11.27 3.66 1.21
CA LYS A 362 12.01 3.77 -0.06
C LYS A 362 13.31 4.54 0.18
N LYS A 363 14.29 4.37 -0.71
CA LYS A 363 15.54 5.14 -0.66
C LYS A 363 15.28 6.65 -0.80
N SER A 364 14.34 7.02 -1.67
CA SER A 364 13.88 8.40 -1.85
C SER A 364 13.33 9.00 -0.56
N ASP A 365 12.67 8.20 0.28
CA ASP A 365 12.05 8.70 1.51
C ASP A 365 13.12 9.18 2.52
N VAL A 366 14.31 8.58 2.49
CA VAL A 366 15.49 9.05 3.26
C VAL A 366 16.13 10.25 2.58
N LEU A 367 16.31 10.23 1.26
CA LEU A 367 16.96 11.34 0.54
C LEU A 367 16.12 12.63 0.60
N ASP A 368 14.80 12.52 0.54
CA ASP A 368 13.86 13.65 0.59
C ASP A 368 13.71 14.23 2.01
N PHE A 369 14.22 13.54 3.04
CA PHE A 369 14.21 14.01 4.42
C PHE A 369 14.98 15.33 4.53
N ARG A 370 14.38 16.33 5.19
CA ARG A 370 14.93 17.68 5.28
C ARG A 370 15.57 17.94 6.63
N VAL A 371 16.72 18.60 6.60
CA VAL A 371 17.52 18.95 7.77
C VAL A 371 17.83 20.45 7.75
N THR A 372 17.73 21.11 8.89
CA THR A 372 18.16 22.49 9.07
C THR A 372 19.49 22.49 9.81
N LEU A 373 20.56 22.85 9.12
CA LEU A 373 21.90 22.99 9.71
C LEU A 373 22.16 24.49 9.94
N HIS A 374 22.32 24.92 11.18
CA HIS A 374 22.78 26.27 11.48
C HIS A 374 24.31 26.32 11.51
N SER A 375 24.88 27.41 10.98
CA SER A 375 26.30 27.60 10.67
C SER A 375 27.26 27.69 11.88
N THR A 376 26.78 27.45 13.09
CA THR A 376 27.63 27.43 14.30
C THR A 376 27.44 26.08 14.99
N GLY A 377 28.41 25.18 14.82
CA GLY A 377 28.37 23.76 15.19
C GLY A 377 28.27 23.41 16.67
N LYS A 378 27.43 24.11 17.45
CA LYS A 378 27.11 23.77 18.84
C LYS A 378 25.63 24.03 19.07
N GLN A 379 24.88 22.93 19.17
CA GLN A 379 23.44 22.81 19.48
C GLN A 379 22.46 23.07 18.33
N VAL A 380 21.59 22.08 18.13
CA VAL A 380 20.49 22.05 17.17
C VAL A 380 19.25 21.66 17.96
N TYR A 381 18.21 22.48 17.87
CA TYR A 381 16.87 22.17 18.39
C TYR A 381 15.94 21.83 17.23
N ALA A 382 14.99 20.93 17.47
CA ALA A 382 13.90 20.67 16.55
C ALA A 382 13.06 21.95 16.40
N GLY A 383 12.98 22.49 15.19
CA GLY A 383 11.95 23.46 14.85
C GLY A 383 10.61 22.74 14.75
N LEU A 384 9.74 22.93 15.74
CA LEU A 384 8.33 22.56 15.68
C LEU A 384 7.56 23.42 14.66
#